data_AF-A0A7U4QIL3-F1
#
_entry.id   AF-A0A7U4QIL3-F1
#
_cell.length_a   1.000
_cell.length_b   1.000
_cell.length_c   1.000
_cell.angle_alpha   90.00
_cell.angle_beta   90.00
_cell.angle_gamma   90.00
#
_symmetry.space_group_name_H-M   'P 1'
#
loop_
_entity.id
_entity.type
_entity.pdbx_description
1 polymer ?
#
loop_
_entity_poly.entity_id
_entity_poly.type
_entity_poly.pdbx_seq_one_letter_code
_entity_poly.pdbx_strand_id
1 'polypeptide(L)'
;MIQPRFIMKTHTGALRPGNYSILIAKCTSPDKSYYPEQVEGKLAKFIGSRSIAKYVVLIATTKNRGFGFLLDNMTWSWKGHVINAVLKYLGKFSEDKNVYFNLSQLEKIAYLKYFLETEGALILKFSEKFADKKEITYSHLKNEIQNIFEEIYEGYIDIAPDFRIRMKIKEMFKEMQRRMKNKKHVYDKSTLPHKIKPHLQALCDLGLLEVKNENTEEIYKVVIHNKINPLESLYKELKNFKQLEESIENNNFFPIIGKILGLNPTKYSIKQHEELLKETFLLGYRSMKNVVGLADISALVDWCCIKLLSEKNILIYPQDVQEFLDKIRKYNPSSIRYHVNGKGRISYIIWDETFN
;
A
#
# COMPACT_ATOMS: atom_id res chain seq x y z
N MET A 1 14.52 -8.49 -4.10
CA MET A 1 14.18 -9.76 -4.79
C MET A 1 12.94 -9.50 -5.61
N ILE A 2 13.07 -9.51 -6.94
CA ILE A 2 11.97 -9.25 -7.88
C ILE A 2 10.97 -10.42 -7.84
N GLN A 3 9.69 -10.11 -7.67
CA GLN A 3 8.58 -11.06 -7.73
C GLN A 3 7.33 -10.36 -8.28
N PRO A 4 6.45 -11.06 -9.01
CA PRO A 4 5.21 -10.48 -9.53
C PRO A 4 4.35 -9.81 -8.45
N ARG A 5 3.96 -8.54 -8.67
CA ARG A 5 3.23 -7.70 -7.69
C ARG A 5 1.73 -7.66 -7.93
N PHE A 6 1.05 -8.71 -7.49
CA PHE A 6 -0.41 -8.78 -7.46
C PHE A 6 -0.90 -9.86 -6.49
N ILE A 7 -2.12 -9.71 -5.97
CA ILE A 7 -2.74 -10.70 -5.08
C ILE A 7 -3.80 -11.49 -5.85
N MET A 8 -3.49 -12.74 -6.20
CA MET A 8 -4.36 -13.53 -7.08
C MET A 8 -5.67 -14.04 -6.44
N LYS A 9 -5.67 -14.34 -5.14
CA LYS A 9 -6.82 -14.98 -4.46
C LYS A 9 -7.30 -14.13 -3.32
N THR A 10 -8.41 -13.44 -3.54
CA THR A 10 -9.03 -12.55 -2.55
C THR A 10 -10.53 -12.80 -2.51
N HIS A 11 -11.19 -12.36 -1.43
CA HIS A 11 -12.65 -12.34 -1.33
C HIS A 11 -13.15 -10.95 -1.68
N THR A 12 -14.38 -10.85 -2.21
CA THR A 12 -15.05 -9.55 -2.45
C THR A 12 -15.00 -8.69 -1.20
N GLY A 13 -14.52 -7.45 -1.33
CA GLY A 13 -14.32 -6.53 -0.21
C GLY A 13 -13.03 -6.70 0.57
N ALA A 14 -12.28 -7.80 0.44
CA ALA A 14 -11.12 -8.06 1.31
C ALA A 14 -9.94 -7.10 1.11
N LEU A 15 -9.83 -6.47 -0.06
CA LEU A 15 -8.78 -5.49 -0.37
C LEU A 15 -9.19 -4.04 -0.10
N ARG A 16 -10.38 -3.78 0.45
CA ARG A 16 -10.80 -2.39 0.70
C ARG A 16 -9.92 -1.76 1.79
N PRO A 17 -9.28 -0.59 1.55
CA PRO A 17 -8.42 0.07 2.53
C PRO A 17 -9.07 0.26 3.91
N GLY A 18 -10.37 0.58 3.94
CA GLY A 18 -11.11 0.74 5.20
C GLY A 18 -11.11 -0.51 6.09
N ASN A 19 -11.05 -1.72 5.51
CA ASN A 19 -10.95 -2.95 6.29
C ASN A 19 -9.60 -3.07 7.01
N TYR A 20 -8.51 -2.61 6.37
CA TYR A 20 -7.19 -2.56 7.00
C TYR A 20 -7.15 -1.49 8.10
N SER A 21 -7.83 -0.36 7.89
CA SER A 21 -7.96 0.67 8.93
C SER A 21 -8.68 0.13 10.17
N ILE A 22 -9.78 -0.61 9.99
CA ILE A 22 -10.51 -1.26 11.10
C ILE A 22 -9.62 -2.34 11.76
N LEU A 23 -8.95 -3.17 10.97
CA LEU A 23 -8.06 -4.22 11.47
C LEU A 23 -6.97 -3.63 12.40
N ILE A 24 -6.33 -2.55 11.96
CA ILE A 24 -5.28 -1.87 12.71
C ILE A 24 -5.85 -1.15 13.94
N ALA A 25 -6.90 -0.35 13.78
CA ALA A 25 -7.41 0.49 14.86
C ALA A 25 -8.21 -0.28 15.93
N LYS A 26 -8.86 -1.40 15.59
CA LYS A 26 -9.85 -2.06 16.45
C LYS A 26 -9.50 -3.50 16.83
N CYS A 27 -8.72 -4.20 15.99
CA CYS A 27 -8.59 -5.66 16.11
C CYS A 27 -7.20 -6.12 16.54
N THR A 28 -6.18 -5.28 16.36
CA THR A 28 -4.77 -5.60 16.62
C THR A 28 -4.12 -4.53 17.48
N SER A 29 -2.83 -4.72 17.82
CA SER A 29 -2.09 -3.81 18.68
C SER A 29 -0.61 -3.78 18.29
N PRO A 30 0.14 -2.75 18.70
CA PRO A 30 1.57 -2.65 18.34
C PRO A 30 2.42 -3.73 19.00
N ASP A 31 2.06 -4.21 20.19
CA ASP A 31 2.92 -5.00 21.06
C ASP A 31 2.27 -6.28 21.62
N LYS A 32 0.93 -6.32 21.74
CA LYS A 32 0.22 -7.52 22.18
C LYS A 32 -0.04 -8.44 20.99
N SER A 33 0.55 -9.64 21.08
CA SER A 33 0.32 -10.71 20.12
C SER A 33 -1.07 -11.30 20.29
N TYR A 34 -1.68 -11.73 19.18
CA TYR A 34 -3.00 -12.35 19.16
C TYR A 34 -3.01 -13.56 18.23
N TYR A 35 -3.86 -14.55 18.52
CA TYR A 35 -4.15 -15.62 17.58
C TYR A 35 -4.92 -15.06 16.38
N PRO A 36 -4.57 -15.45 15.13
CA PRO A 36 -5.27 -14.98 13.93
C PRO A 36 -6.79 -15.15 14.01
N GLU A 37 -7.28 -16.27 14.53
CA GLU A 37 -8.70 -16.59 14.67
C GLU A 37 -9.44 -15.60 15.58
N GLN A 38 -8.77 -15.09 16.62
CA GLN A 38 -9.33 -14.07 17.50
C GLN A 38 -9.43 -12.73 16.79
N VAL A 39 -8.40 -12.35 16.02
CA VAL A 39 -8.39 -11.12 15.21
C VAL A 39 -9.47 -11.18 14.13
N GLU A 40 -9.57 -12.33 13.43
CA GLU A 40 -10.64 -12.60 12.46
C GLU A 40 -12.02 -12.47 13.10
N GLY A 41 -12.21 -13.05 14.29
CA GLY A 41 -13.48 -12.96 15.03
C GLY A 41 -13.85 -11.53 15.40
N LYS A 42 -12.90 -10.72 15.87
CA LYS A 42 -13.11 -9.30 16.16
C LYS A 42 -13.46 -8.52 14.90
N LEU A 43 -12.68 -8.71 13.83
CA LEU A 43 -12.89 -7.99 12.58
C LEU A 43 -14.22 -8.37 11.92
N ALA A 44 -14.61 -9.65 11.99
CA ALA A 44 -15.89 -10.12 11.50
C ALA A 44 -17.08 -9.44 12.19
N LYS A 45 -16.98 -9.18 13.51
CA LYS A 45 -17.99 -8.44 14.26
C LYS A 45 -18.15 -7.00 13.75
N PHE A 46 -17.05 -6.32 13.46
CA PHE A 46 -17.07 -4.95 12.92
C PHE A 46 -17.59 -4.89 11.47
N ILE A 47 -17.08 -5.74 10.59
CA ILE A 47 -17.42 -5.69 9.16
C ILE A 47 -18.81 -6.29 8.90
N GLY A 48 -19.21 -7.28 9.68
CA GLY A 48 -20.44 -8.07 9.47
C GLY A 48 -20.24 -9.26 8.53
N SER A 49 -18.99 -9.66 8.24
CA SER A 49 -18.70 -10.80 7.37
C SER A 49 -17.43 -11.54 7.78
N ARG A 50 -17.60 -12.83 8.11
CA ARG A 50 -16.49 -13.72 8.52
C ARG A 50 -15.53 -14.02 7.37
N SER A 51 -16.05 -14.20 6.15
CA SER A 51 -15.20 -14.47 4.98
C SER A 51 -14.33 -13.27 4.63
N ILE A 52 -14.89 -12.06 4.63
CA ILE A 52 -14.12 -10.84 4.40
C ILE A 52 -13.04 -10.69 5.47
N ALA A 53 -13.40 -10.81 6.75
CA ALA A 53 -12.44 -10.69 7.85
C ALA A 53 -11.27 -11.67 7.74
N LYS A 54 -11.55 -12.95 7.47
CA LYS A 54 -10.52 -13.98 7.26
C LYS A 54 -9.51 -13.59 6.17
N TYR A 55 -10.00 -13.16 5.00
CA TYR A 55 -9.11 -12.78 3.91
C TYR A 55 -8.38 -11.46 4.17
N VAL A 56 -9.02 -10.49 4.84
CA VAL A 56 -8.36 -9.24 5.25
C VAL A 56 -7.18 -9.53 6.18
N VAL A 57 -7.38 -10.36 7.21
CA VAL A 57 -6.30 -10.77 8.13
C VAL A 57 -5.19 -11.49 7.38
N LEU A 58 -5.54 -12.46 6.53
CA LEU A 58 -4.59 -13.22 5.73
C LEU A 58 -3.68 -12.31 4.88
N ILE A 59 -4.27 -11.30 4.22
CA ILE A 59 -3.60 -10.37 3.30
C ILE A 59 -2.90 -9.22 4.05
N ALA A 60 -3.27 -8.92 5.28
CA ALA A 60 -2.55 -7.94 6.07
C ALA A 60 -1.15 -8.46 6.50
N THR A 61 -0.97 -9.77 6.57
CA THR A 61 0.31 -10.41 6.94
C THR A 61 1.29 -10.55 5.78
N THR A 62 2.57 -10.74 6.10
CA THR A 62 3.63 -11.00 5.10
C THR A 62 3.59 -12.43 4.55
N LYS A 63 3.05 -13.40 5.30
CA LYS A 63 3.03 -14.84 4.92
C LYS A 63 2.41 -15.11 3.55
N ASN A 64 1.45 -14.28 3.11
CA ASN A 64 0.73 -14.48 1.86
C ASN A 64 1.00 -13.42 0.80
N ARG A 65 2.19 -12.79 0.82
CA ARG A 65 2.53 -11.68 -0.08
C ARG A 65 1.54 -10.52 0.05
N GLY A 66 1.11 -10.29 1.28
CA GLY A 66 0.18 -9.25 1.63
C GLY A 66 0.81 -7.86 1.67
N PHE A 67 0.07 -6.89 2.18
CA PHE A 67 0.58 -5.53 2.38
C PHE A 67 1.69 -5.47 3.45
N GLY A 68 1.71 -6.46 4.35
CA GLY A 68 2.65 -6.54 5.45
C GLY A 68 2.41 -5.47 6.49
N PHE A 69 1.14 -5.14 6.78
CA PHE A 69 0.75 -4.28 7.89
C PHE A 69 0.91 -4.97 9.25
N LEU A 70 0.80 -6.30 9.25
CA LEU A 70 0.93 -7.14 10.44
C LEU A 70 2.10 -8.13 10.30
N LEU A 71 2.72 -8.41 11.44
CA LEU A 71 3.63 -9.53 11.64
C LEU A 71 2.84 -10.83 11.87
N ASP A 72 3.55 -11.96 11.91
CA ASP A 72 2.98 -13.30 12.00
C ASP A 72 2.22 -13.58 13.31
N ASN A 73 2.55 -12.85 14.36
CA ASN A 73 1.93 -12.87 15.68
C ASN A 73 0.79 -11.82 15.81
N MET A 74 0.36 -11.21 14.70
CA MET A 74 -0.69 -10.19 14.60
C MET A 74 -0.36 -8.86 15.31
N THR A 75 0.91 -8.59 15.64
CA THR A 75 1.35 -7.25 16.03
C THR A 75 1.62 -6.40 14.79
N TRP A 76 1.70 -5.09 14.96
CA TRP A 76 1.96 -4.19 13.84
C TRP A 76 3.39 -4.33 13.32
N SER A 77 3.53 -4.32 11.99
CA SER A 77 4.81 -4.02 11.36
C SER A 77 5.03 -2.50 11.35
N TRP A 78 6.19 -2.05 10.88
CA TRP A 78 6.45 -0.62 10.66
C TRP A 78 5.38 0.04 9.76
N LYS A 79 4.83 -0.65 8.76
CA LYS A 79 3.72 -0.13 7.92
C LYS A 79 2.41 -0.01 8.70
N GLY A 80 2.14 -0.99 9.57
CA GLY A 80 0.99 -0.94 10.48
C GLY A 80 1.07 0.27 11.43
N HIS A 81 2.27 0.61 11.92
CA HIS A 81 2.51 1.82 12.69
C HIS A 81 2.21 3.10 11.90
N VAL A 82 2.60 3.18 10.62
CA VAL A 82 2.28 4.33 9.76
C VAL A 82 0.77 4.48 9.59
N ILE A 83 0.06 3.42 9.22
CA ILE A 83 -1.41 3.45 9.06
C ILE A 83 -2.09 3.85 10.39
N ASN A 84 -1.65 3.31 11.51
CA ASN A 84 -2.18 3.71 12.81
C ASN A 84 -1.90 5.20 13.12
N ALA A 85 -0.71 5.72 12.81
CA ALA A 85 -0.38 7.13 13.00
C ALA A 85 -1.29 8.04 12.15
N VAL A 86 -1.55 7.67 10.90
CA VAL A 86 -2.52 8.31 10.01
C VAL A 86 -3.92 8.35 10.65
N LEU A 87 -4.42 7.21 11.13
CA LEU A 87 -5.76 7.12 11.72
C LEU A 87 -5.87 7.92 13.02
N LYS A 88 -4.83 7.87 13.88
CA LYS A 88 -4.77 8.65 15.11
C LYS A 88 -4.80 10.14 14.83
N TYR A 89 -4.01 10.59 13.86
CA TYR A 89 -3.94 11.98 13.46
C TYR A 89 -5.28 12.51 12.93
N LEU A 90 -6.01 11.68 12.18
CA LEU A 90 -7.35 12.00 11.67
C LEU A 90 -8.47 11.84 12.71
N GLY A 91 -8.18 11.39 13.93
CA GLY A 91 -9.19 11.15 14.95
C GLY A 91 -10.12 9.97 14.65
N LYS A 92 -9.71 9.01 13.80
CA LYS A 92 -10.56 7.88 13.38
C LYS A 92 -10.63 6.77 14.43
N PHE A 93 -11.41 7.01 15.48
CA PHE A 93 -11.67 6.07 16.58
C PHE A 93 -13.13 5.62 16.68
N SER A 94 -13.98 5.98 15.72
CA SER A 94 -15.42 5.69 15.74
C SER A 94 -15.73 4.19 15.76
N GLU A 95 -16.87 3.82 16.34
CA GLU A 95 -17.48 2.49 16.18
C GLU A 95 -18.25 2.37 14.86
N ASP A 96 -18.56 3.49 14.20
CA ASP A 96 -19.16 3.47 12.86
C ASP A 96 -18.11 3.05 11.81
N LYS A 97 -18.32 1.85 11.24
CA LYS A 97 -17.45 1.30 10.19
C LYS A 97 -17.38 2.18 8.95
N ASN A 98 -18.41 2.97 8.63
CA ASN A 98 -18.47 3.77 7.40
C ASN A 98 -17.40 4.88 7.39
N VAL A 99 -17.03 5.40 8.56
CA VAL A 99 -15.95 6.37 8.71
C VAL A 99 -14.63 5.86 8.13
N TYR A 100 -14.38 4.54 8.19
CA TYR A 100 -13.16 3.92 7.69
C TYR A 100 -13.15 3.73 6.17
N PHE A 101 -14.31 3.74 5.50
CA PHE A 101 -14.39 3.63 4.04
C PHE A 101 -14.34 4.99 3.33
N ASN A 102 -14.60 6.08 4.05
CA ASN A 102 -14.43 7.44 3.54
C ASN A 102 -12.98 7.88 3.74
N LEU A 103 -12.12 7.56 2.77
CA LEU A 103 -10.69 7.87 2.87
C LEU A 103 -10.41 9.36 2.63
N SER A 104 -9.74 9.98 3.60
CA SER A 104 -9.12 11.30 3.43
C SER A 104 -7.96 11.26 2.43
N GLN A 105 -7.49 12.42 1.97
CA GLN A 105 -6.30 12.51 1.11
C GLN A 105 -5.07 11.85 1.74
N LEU A 106 -4.89 12.03 3.04
CA LEU A 106 -3.77 11.49 3.80
C LEU A 106 -3.81 9.95 3.82
N GLU A 107 -4.99 9.36 4.01
CA GLU A 107 -5.20 7.91 3.87
C GLU A 107 -4.99 7.42 2.44
N LYS A 108 -5.51 8.14 1.44
CA LYS A 108 -5.34 7.77 0.03
C LYS A 108 -3.87 7.71 -0.36
N ILE A 109 -3.06 8.70 0.04
CA ILE A 109 -1.62 8.71 -0.22
C ILE A 109 -0.93 7.51 0.45
N ALA A 110 -1.24 7.27 1.73
CA ALA A 110 -0.65 6.15 2.49
C ALA A 110 -1.00 4.79 1.85
N TYR A 111 -2.26 4.55 1.54
CA TYR A 111 -2.68 3.30 0.93
C TYR A 111 -2.19 3.17 -0.51
N LEU A 112 -2.23 4.21 -1.34
CA LEU A 112 -1.71 4.15 -2.71
C LEU A 112 -0.24 3.70 -2.72
N LYS A 113 0.59 4.22 -1.82
CA LYS A 113 1.98 3.77 -1.66
C LYS A 113 2.06 2.25 -1.46
N TYR A 114 1.33 1.71 -0.48
CA TYR A 114 1.39 0.28 -0.18
C TYR A 114 0.71 -0.60 -1.24
N PHE A 115 -0.31 -0.09 -1.93
CA PHE A 115 -0.93 -0.76 -3.07
C PHE A 115 0.00 -0.82 -4.28
N LEU A 116 0.76 0.23 -4.56
CA LEU A 116 1.75 0.18 -5.65
C LEU A 116 2.90 -0.79 -5.33
N GLU A 117 3.28 -0.91 -4.06
CA GLU A 117 4.28 -1.91 -3.65
C GLU A 117 3.78 -3.36 -3.74
N THR A 118 2.51 -3.61 -3.42
CA THR A 118 1.99 -4.99 -3.33
C THR A 118 1.26 -5.42 -4.60
N GLU A 119 0.49 -4.53 -5.21
CA GLU A 119 -0.38 -4.77 -6.37
C GLU A 119 0.03 -3.96 -7.61
N GLY A 120 1.21 -3.31 -7.59
CA GLY A 120 1.64 -2.39 -8.64
C GLY A 120 1.61 -2.96 -10.05
N ALA A 121 1.89 -4.26 -10.24
CA ALA A 121 1.86 -4.87 -11.56
C ALA A 121 0.43 -4.98 -12.12
N LEU A 122 -0.53 -5.34 -11.25
CA LEU A 122 -1.94 -5.39 -11.62
C LEU A 122 -2.50 -3.99 -11.88
N ILE A 123 -2.16 -3.03 -11.02
CA ILE A 123 -2.55 -1.63 -11.19
C ILE A 123 -1.99 -1.07 -12.50
N LEU A 124 -0.74 -1.39 -12.84
CA LEU A 124 -0.11 -0.96 -14.10
C LEU A 124 -0.83 -1.56 -15.32
N LYS A 125 -1.24 -2.84 -15.26
CA LYS A 125 -2.00 -3.47 -16.34
C LYS A 125 -3.43 -2.94 -16.49
N PHE A 126 -4.10 -2.61 -15.41
CA PHE A 126 -5.34 -1.84 -15.52
C PHE A 126 -5.08 -0.47 -16.10
N SER A 127 -4.00 0.19 -15.69
CA SER A 127 -3.66 1.53 -16.17
C SER A 127 -3.44 1.56 -17.68
N GLU A 128 -2.74 0.55 -18.23
CA GLU A 128 -2.61 0.33 -19.67
C GLU A 128 -3.98 0.23 -20.36
N LYS A 129 -4.86 -0.68 -19.89
CA LYS A 129 -6.18 -0.88 -20.51
C LYS A 129 -7.09 0.35 -20.42
N PHE A 130 -7.06 1.08 -19.29
CA PHE A 130 -7.88 2.27 -19.08
C PHE A 130 -7.33 3.52 -19.81
N ALA A 131 -6.03 3.58 -20.09
CA ALA A 131 -5.45 4.65 -20.90
C ALA A 131 -6.05 4.64 -22.32
N ASP A 132 -6.33 3.46 -22.88
CA ASP A 132 -6.89 3.31 -24.22
C ASP A 132 -8.41 3.55 -24.27
N LYS A 133 -9.16 2.93 -23.35
CA LYS A 133 -10.63 2.84 -23.44
C LYS A 133 -11.38 3.89 -22.61
N LYS A 134 -10.73 4.51 -21.62
CA LYS A 134 -11.28 5.44 -20.59
C LYS A 134 -12.39 4.86 -19.69
N GLU A 135 -13.23 3.98 -20.23
CA GLU A 135 -14.32 3.30 -19.55
C GLU A 135 -14.32 1.82 -19.93
N ILE A 136 -14.53 0.93 -18.96
CA ILE A 136 -14.49 -0.51 -19.18
C ILE A 136 -15.56 -1.19 -18.33
N THR A 137 -16.31 -2.11 -18.92
CA THR A 137 -17.31 -2.88 -18.17
C THR A 137 -16.67 -3.94 -17.29
N TYR A 138 -17.34 -4.26 -16.19
CA TYR A 138 -16.94 -5.35 -15.31
C TYR A 138 -16.81 -6.69 -16.05
N SER A 139 -17.77 -7.00 -16.93
CA SER A 139 -17.78 -8.26 -17.68
C SER A 139 -16.54 -8.40 -18.57
N HIS A 140 -16.11 -7.31 -19.21
CA HIS A 140 -14.88 -7.30 -19.99
C HIS A 140 -13.65 -7.61 -19.11
N LEU A 141 -13.47 -6.88 -18.01
CA LEU A 141 -12.34 -7.09 -17.08
C LEU A 141 -12.34 -8.48 -16.46
N LYS A 142 -13.51 -9.00 -16.10
CA LYS A 142 -13.69 -10.35 -15.55
C LYS A 142 -13.24 -11.43 -16.54
N ASN A 143 -13.52 -11.25 -17.83
CA ASN A 143 -13.11 -12.21 -18.85
C ASN A 143 -11.61 -12.09 -19.17
N GLU A 144 -11.04 -10.90 -19.06
CA GLU A 144 -9.64 -10.60 -19.37
C GLU A 144 -8.66 -10.90 -18.23
N ILE A 145 -9.13 -11.07 -16.99
CA ILE A 145 -8.26 -11.15 -15.80
C ILE A 145 -7.22 -12.28 -15.87
N GLN A 146 -7.53 -13.39 -16.56
CA GLN A 146 -6.57 -14.47 -16.74
C GLN A 146 -5.42 -14.04 -17.62
N ASN A 147 -5.70 -13.45 -18.78
CA ASN A 147 -4.70 -12.91 -19.70
C ASN A 147 -3.82 -11.86 -19.00
N ILE A 148 -4.43 -10.97 -18.21
CA ILE A 148 -3.70 -9.97 -17.41
C ILE A 148 -2.69 -10.66 -16.46
N PHE A 149 -3.10 -11.73 -15.78
CA PHE A 149 -2.18 -12.45 -14.91
C PHE A 149 -1.07 -13.17 -15.68
N GLU A 150 -1.36 -13.75 -16.85
CA GLU A 150 -0.34 -14.35 -17.71
C GLU A 150 0.69 -13.30 -18.18
N GLU A 151 0.23 -12.16 -18.68
CA GLU A 151 1.09 -11.03 -19.10
C GLU A 151 1.98 -10.52 -17.96
N ILE A 152 1.46 -10.45 -16.73
CA ILE A 152 2.26 -10.07 -15.56
C ILE A 152 3.38 -11.09 -15.34
N TYR A 153 3.09 -12.39 -15.34
CA TYR A 153 4.12 -13.40 -15.15
C TYR A 153 5.18 -13.37 -16.24
N GLU A 154 4.77 -13.26 -17.50
CA GLU A 154 5.66 -13.19 -18.66
C GLU A 154 6.57 -11.98 -18.56
N GLY A 155 6.02 -10.79 -18.31
CA GLY A 155 6.85 -9.59 -18.17
C GLY A 155 7.84 -9.68 -17.00
N TYR A 156 7.47 -10.33 -15.88
CA TYR A 156 8.40 -10.56 -14.77
C TYR A 156 9.47 -11.63 -15.07
N ILE A 157 9.18 -12.62 -15.92
CA ILE A 157 10.16 -13.60 -16.41
C ILE A 157 11.22 -12.89 -17.28
N ASP A 158 10.78 -11.94 -18.10
CA ASP A 158 11.63 -11.20 -19.04
C ASP A 158 12.60 -10.26 -18.33
N ILE A 159 12.13 -9.55 -17.28
CA ILE A 159 12.98 -8.63 -16.50
C ILE A 159 13.76 -9.32 -15.37
N ALA A 160 13.60 -10.64 -15.18
CA ALA A 160 14.28 -11.35 -14.12
C ALA A 160 15.81 -11.24 -14.27
N PRO A 161 16.54 -10.80 -13.21
CA PRO A 161 17.95 -10.42 -13.31
C PRO A 161 18.89 -11.62 -13.43
N ASP A 162 18.44 -12.81 -12.98
CA ASP A 162 19.21 -14.04 -13.04
C ASP A 162 18.34 -15.28 -13.28
N PHE A 163 19.00 -16.38 -13.64
CA PHE A 163 18.35 -17.66 -13.96
C PHE A 163 17.54 -18.24 -12.78
N ARG A 164 18.02 -18.11 -11.54
CA ARG A 164 17.34 -18.68 -10.36
C ARG A 164 16.02 -17.97 -10.09
N ILE A 165 16.02 -16.64 -10.16
CA ILE A 165 14.79 -15.83 -10.01
C ILE A 165 13.83 -16.14 -11.16
N ARG A 166 14.33 -16.21 -12.39
CA ARG A 166 13.52 -16.56 -13.57
C ARG A 166 12.84 -17.93 -13.42
N MET A 167 13.58 -18.94 -12.96
CA MET A 167 13.03 -20.28 -12.75
C MET A 167 11.95 -20.29 -11.67
N LYS A 168 12.17 -19.58 -10.55
CA LYS A 168 11.16 -19.43 -9.50
C LYS A 168 9.87 -18.77 -10.02
N ILE A 169 9.98 -17.74 -10.85
CA ILE A 169 8.81 -17.08 -11.44
C ILE A 169 8.11 -18.02 -12.44
N LYS A 170 8.86 -18.77 -13.26
CA LYS A 170 8.30 -19.79 -14.16
C LYS A 170 7.55 -20.90 -13.40
N GLU A 171 8.06 -21.33 -12.25
CA GLU A 171 7.38 -22.31 -11.40
C GLU A 171 6.07 -21.75 -10.84
N MET A 172 6.09 -20.50 -10.34
CA MET A 172 4.88 -19.79 -9.91
C MET A 172 3.87 -19.63 -11.04
N PHE A 173 4.33 -19.33 -12.26
CA PHE A 173 3.49 -19.21 -13.45
C PHE A 173 2.84 -20.55 -13.80
N LYS A 174 3.60 -21.64 -13.83
CA LYS A 174 3.08 -23.01 -14.04
C LYS A 174 2.07 -23.39 -12.97
N GLU A 175 2.33 -23.07 -11.71
CA GLU A 175 1.40 -23.33 -10.61
C GLU A 175 0.09 -22.55 -10.79
N MET A 176 0.19 -21.27 -11.13
CA MET A 176 -0.97 -20.44 -11.46
C MET A 176 -1.76 -21.07 -12.62
N GLN A 177 -1.08 -21.42 -13.73
CA GLN A 177 -1.73 -22.03 -14.88
C GLN A 177 -2.39 -23.36 -14.53
N ARG A 178 -1.77 -24.21 -13.70
CA ARG A 178 -2.41 -25.45 -13.21
C ARG A 178 -3.67 -25.16 -12.41
N ARG A 179 -3.62 -24.16 -11.52
CA ARG A 179 -4.78 -23.71 -10.74
C ARG A 179 -5.90 -23.14 -11.65
N MET A 180 -5.56 -22.65 -12.84
CA MET A 180 -6.53 -22.15 -13.83
C MET A 180 -7.00 -23.22 -14.84
N LYS A 181 -6.14 -24.18 -15.21
CA LYS A 181 -6.33 -25.16 -16.29
C LYS A 181 -6.75 -26.56 -15.80
N ASN A 182 -7.27 -26.74 -14.58
CA ASN A 182 -7.64 -28.08 -14.07
C ASN A 182 -8.62 -28.79 -15.03
N LYS A 183 -8.08 -29.70 -15.87
CA LYS A 183 -8.65 -30.22 -17.11
C LYS A 183 -9.90 -31.12 -16.96
N LYS A 184 -10.39 -31.38 -15.75
CA LYS A 184 -11.57 -32.24 -15.52
C LYS A 184 -12.85 -31.47 -15.22
N HIS A 185 -12.77 -30.19 -14.90
CA HIS A 185 -13.92 -29.31 -14.82
C HIS A 185 -13.52 -27.97 -15.41
N VAL A 186 -14.26 -27.50 -16.41
CA VAL A 186 -14.26 -26.09 -16.81
C VAL A 186 -14.25 -25.28 -15.53
N TYR A 187 -13.22 -24.45 -15.35
CA TYR A 187 -13.06 -23.60 -14.17
C TYR A 187 -14.40 -22.98 -13.80
N ASP A 188 -14.82 -23.08 -12.53
CA ASP A 188 -16.10 -22.51 -12.14
C ASP A 188 -16.05 -20.99 -12.34
N LYS A 189 -16.73 -20.53 -13.40
CA LYS A 189 -16.87 -19.12 -13.79
C LYS A 189 -17.38 -18.27 -12.61
N SER A 190 -17.97 -18.90 -11.58
CA SER A 190 -18.40 -18.27 -10.33
C SER A 190 -17.26 -17.65 -9.51
N THR A 191 -16.00 -18.06 -9.70
CA THR A 191 -14.87 -17.59 -8.87
C THR A 191 -14.01 -16.49 -9.51
N LEU A 192 -14.17 -16.24 -10.82
CA LEU A 192 -13.55 -15.10 -11.50
C LEU A 192 -13.92 -13.74 -10.88
N PRO A 193 -15.18 -13.50 -10.46
CA PRO A 193 -15.55 -12.29 -9.74
C PRO A 193 -14.63 -11.96 -8.56
N HIS A 194 -14.30 -12.96 -7.76
CA HIS A 194 -13.45 -12.81 -6.58
C HIS A 194 -11.99 -12.47 -6.92
N LYS A 195 -11.56 -12.62 -8.17
CA LYS A 195 -10.20 -12.29 -8.63
C LYS A 195 -10.07 -10.87 -9.18
N ILE A 196 -11.17 -10.19 -9.47
CA ILE A 196 -11.16 -8.87 -10.11
C ILE A 196 -11.85 -7.82 -9.25
N LYS A 197 -13.03 -8.16 -8.72
CA LYS A 197 -13.89 -7.24 -7.98
C LYS A 197 -13.18 -6.59 -6.77
N PRO A 198 -12.39 -7.33 -5.96
CA PRO A 198 -11.69 -6.73 -4.81
C PRO A 198 -10.72 -5.63 -5.22
N HIS A 199 -9.97 -5.83 -6.31
CA HIS A 199 -9.00 -4.85 -6.81
C HIS A 199 -9.71 -3.61 -7.34
N LEU A 200 -10.79 -3.78 -8.11
CA LEU A 200 -11.57 -2.64 -8.62
C LEU A 200 -12.23 -1.85 -7.47
N GLN A 201 -12.75 -2.52 -6.45
CA GLN A 201 -13.29 -1.86 -5.26
C GLN A 201 -12.21 -1.04 -4.53
N ALA A 202 -11.00 -1.59 -4.39
CA ALA A 202 -9.89 -0.86 -3.78
C ALA A 202 -9.51 0.37 -4.62
N LEU A 203 -9.43 0.26 -5.94
CA LEU A 203 -9.17 1.39 -6.83
C LEU A 203 -10.27 2.47 -6.76
N CYS A 204 -11.54 2.07 -6.57
CA CYS A 204 -12.62 3.02 -6.31
C CYS A 204 -12.44 3.72 -4.96
N ASP A 205 -12.15 2.98 -3.89
CA ASP A 205 -11.93 3.56 -2.55
C ASP A 205 -10.74 4.56 -2.55
N LEU A 206 -9.68 4.24 -3.31
CA LEU A 206 -8.51 5.12 -3.50
C LEU A 206 -8.79 6.33 -4.40
N GLY A 207 -9.97 6.39 -5.03
CA GLY A 207 -10.38 7.48 -5.92
C GLY A 207 -9.70 7.48 -7.28
N LEU A 208 -9.22 6.32 -7.75
CA LEU A 208 -8.66 6.18 -9.11
C LEU A 208 -9.73 5.83 -10.14
N LEU A 209 -10.76 5.10 -9.70
CA LEU A 209 -11.92 4.71 -10.50
C LEU A 209 -13.22 5.16 -9.84
N GLU A 210 -14.26 5.36 -10.65
CA GLU A 210 -15.65 5.43 -10.23
C GLU A 210 -16.42 4.28 -10.88
N VAL A 211 -17.53 3.87 -10.25
CA VAL A 211 -18.40 2.83 -10.78
C VAL A 211 -19.78 3.42 -11.04
N LYS A 212 -20.34 3.15 -12.22
CA LYS A 212 -21.73 3.44 -12.58
C LYS A 212 -22.45 2.14 -12.86
N ASN A 213 -23.71 2.06 -12.44
CA ASN A 213 -24.57 0.92 -12.74
C ASN A 213 -25.46 1.30 -13.92
N GLU A 214 -25.27 0.68 -15.06
CA GLU A 214 -26.07 0.89 -16.27
C GLU A 214 -26.63 -0.47 -16.73
N ASN A 215 -27.94 -0.58 -16.86
CA ASN A 215 -28.62 -1.81 -17.34
C ASN A 215 -28.18 -3.10 -16.62
N THR A 216 -28.03 -3.07 -15.30
CA THR A 216 -27.55 -4.17 -14.44
C THR A 216 -26.06 -4.54 -14.61
N GLU A 217 -25.31 -3.81 -15.43
CA GLU A 217 -23.87 -3.94 -15.57
C GLU A 217 -23.13 -2.81 -14.84
N GLU A 218 -22.00 -3.16 -14.24
CA GLU A 218 -21.10 -2.18 -13.64
C GLU A 218 -20.09 -1.68 -14.68
N ILE A 219 -20.05 -0.38 -14.88
CA ILE A 219 -19.11 0.30 -15.76
C ILE A 219 -18.13 1.09 -14.90
N TYR A 220 -16.85 0.80 -15.08
CA TYR A 220 -15.77 1.48 -14.39
C TYR A 220 -15.23 2.60 -15.26
N LYS A 221 -15.10 3.79 -14.68
CA LYS A 221 -14.60 4.99 -15.37
C LYS A 221 -13.45 5.59 -14.55
N VAL A 222 -12.48 6.19 -15.23
CA VAL A 222 -11.36 6.83 -14.55
C VAL A 222 -11.80 8.16 -13.93
N VAL A 223 -11.43 8.41 -12.67
CA VAL A 223 -11.67 9.70 -12.01
C VAL A 223 -10.59 10.69 -12.41
N ILE A 224 -10.99 11.84 -12.97
CA ILE A 224 -10.05 12.90 -13.38
C ILE A 224 -9.83 13.88 -12.22
N HIS A 225 -8.59 14.03 -11.77
CA HIS A 225 -8.19 14.96 -10.70
C HIS A 225 -7.47 16.14 -11.29
N ASN A 226 -7.98 17.37 -11.17
CA ASN A 226 -7.31 18.58 -11.70
C ASN A 226 -6.87 18.44 -13.18
N LYS A 227 -7.75 17.87 -14.03
CA LYS A 227 -7.50 17.54 -15.45
C LYS A 227 -6.45 16.44 -15.69
N ILE A 228 -6.00 15.75 -14.65
CA ILE A 228 -5.05 14.64 -14.73
C ILE A 228 -5.83 13.32 -14.67
N ASN A 229 -5.58 12.47 -15.66
CA ASN A 229 -5.99 11.06 -15.64
C ASN A 229 -4.96 10.28 -14.81
N PRO A 230 -5.33 9.76 -13.61
CA PRO A 230 -4.41 9.07 -12.72
C PRO A 230 -3.82 7.82 -13.34
N LEU A 231 -4.64 7.00 -14.00
CA LEU A 231 -4.21 5.72 -14.57
C LEU A 231 -3.30 5.93 -15.79
N GLU A 232 -3.65 6.87 -16.67
CA GLU A 232 -2.79 7.25 -17.79
C GLU A 232 -1.45 7.82 -17.30
N SER A 233 -1.47 8.65 -16.24
CA SER A 233 -0.25 9.19 -15.64
C SER A 233 0.62 8.09 -15.03
N LEU A 234 0.01 7.14 -14.32
CA LEU A 234 0.71 5.99 -13.77
C LEU A 234 1.35 5.14 -14.87
N TYR A 235 0.63 4.86 -15.96
CA TYR A 235 1.17 4.13 -17.10
C TYR A 235 2.32 4.89 -17.78
N LYS A 236 2.24 6.22 -17.91
CA LYS A 236 3.34 7.03 -18.49
C LYS A 236 4.59 7.07 -17.60
N GLU A 237 4.43 7.16 -16.29
CA GLU A 237 5.56 7.21 -15.34
C GLU A 237 6.23 5.85 -15.21
N LEU A 238 5.43 4.80 -14.99
CA LEU A 238 5.96 3.46 -14.73
C LEU A 238 6.23 2.68 -16.01
N LYS A 239 5.50 2.87 -17.10
CA LYS A 239 5.69 2.25 -18.44
C LYS A 239 5.64 0.73 -18.51
N ASN A 240 6.46 0.03 -17.73
CA ASN A 240 6.53 -1.43 -17.65
C ASN A 240 7.01 -1.87 -16.25
N PHE A 241 7.15 -3.19 -16.06
CA PHE A 241 7.49 -3.76 -14.76
C PHE A 241 8.92 -3.44 -14.29
N LYS A 242 9.86 -3.14 -15.18
CA LYS A 242 11.24 -2.78 -14.79
C LYS A 242 11.26 -1.46 -14.03
N GLN A 243 10.67 -0.41 -14.59
CA GLN A 243 10.57 0.89 -13.93
C GLN A 243 9.67 0.85 -12.69
N LEU A 244 8.67 -0.04 -12.63
CA LEU A 244 7.93 -0.32 -11.39
C LEU A 244 8.86 -0.83 -10.29
N GLU A 245 9.69 -1.85 -10.57
CA GLU A 245 10.65 -2.36 -9.59
C GLU A 245 11.71 -1.33 -9.22
N GLU A 246 12.25 -0.57 -10.18
CA GLU A 246 13.20 0.53 -9.92
C GLU A 246 12.58 1.60 -9.01
N SER A 247 11.30 1.93 -9.20
CA SER A 247 10.59 2.88 -8.34
C SER A 247 10.42 2.35 -6.91
N ILE A 248 10.28 1.04 -6.74
CA ILE A 248 10.18 0.39 -5.43
C ILE A 248 11.53 0.37 -4.74
N GLU A 249 12.57 -0.04 -5.44
CA GLU A 249 13.93 -0.11 -4.90
C GLU A 249 14.43 1.28 -4.47
N ASN A 250 14.11 2.33 -5.23
CA ASN A 250 14.48 3.70 -4.92
C ASN A 250 13.48 4.44 -4.00
N ASN A 251 12.43 3.75 -3.53
CA ASN A 251 11.34 4.33 -2.74
C ASN A 251 10.71 5.61 -3.35
N ASN A 252 10.58 5.64 -4.67
CA ASN A 252 10.26 6.84 -5.45
C ASN A 252 8.78 6.96 -5.84
N PHE A 253 7.86 6.57 -4.95
CA PHE A 253 6.43 6.58 -5.27
C PHE A 253 5.71 7.87 -4.93
N PHE A 254 6.17 8.63 -3.94
CA PHE A 254 5.50 9.86 -3.54
C PHE A 254 5.38 10.90 -4.66
N PRO A 255 6.38 11.08 -5.55
CA PRO A 255 6.21 11.95 -6.72
C PRO A 255 5.12 11.45 -7.68
N ILE A 256 5.08 10.13 -7.92
CA ILE A 256 4.07 9.50 -8.78
C ILE A 256 2.68 9.67 -8.16
N ILE A 257 2.55 9.40 -6.85
CA ILE A 257 1.30 9.56 -6.09
C ILE A 257 0.82 11.01 -6.13
N GLY A 258 1.72 11.98 -5.92
CA GLY A 258 1.41 13.40 -6.05
C GLY A 258 0.81 13.72 -7.42
N LYS A 259 1.48 13.27 -8.49
CA LYS A 259 1.02 13.46 -9.87
C LYS A 259 -0.35 12.83 -10.14
N ILE A 260 -0.57 11.56 -9.79
CA ILE A 260 -1.85 10.87 -10.09
C ILE A 260 -3.01 11.45 -9.28
N LEU A 261 -2.75 11.99 -8.09
CA LEU A 261 -3.76 12.69 -7.28
C LEU A 261 -3.93 14.16 -7.71
N GLY A 262 -3.24 14.60 -8.76
CA GLY A 262 -3.28 15.98 -9.24
C GLY A 262 -2.76 16.99 -8.21
N LEU A 263 -1.89 16.55 -7.31
CA LEU A 263 -1.12 17.40 -6.41
C LEU A 263 0.02 18.01 -7.22
N ASN A 264 0.21 19.32 -7.10
CA ASN A 264 1.34 20.04 -7.69
C ASN A 264 2.31 20.40 -6.56
N PRO A 265 3.06 19.44 -6.00
CA PRO A 265 3.80 19.69 -4.78
C PRO A 265 5.01 20.59 -5.04
N THR A 266 5.30 21.44 -4.07
CA THR A 266 6.55 22.19 -4.03
C THR A 266 7.67 21.27 -3.58
N LYS A 267 8.84 21.35 -4.23
CA LYS A 267 10.01 20.56 -3.82
C LYS A 267 10.48 20.99 -2.43
N TYR A 268 10.87 20.04 -1.59
CA TYR A 268 11.49 20.32 -0.31
C TYR A 268 12.76 21.18 -0.43
N SER A 269 12.99 22.00 0.59
CA SER A 269 14.12 22.91 0.71
C SER A 269 14.42 23.06 2.19
N ILE A 270 15.63 22.69 2.61
CA ILE A 270 16.05 22.74 4.01
C ILE A 270 15.83 24.15 4.59
N LYS A 271 16.21 25.19 3.85
CA LYS A 271 16.10 26.58 4.31
C LYS A 271 14.67 27.02 4.64
N GLN A 272 13.68 26.44 3.98
CA GLN A 272 12.28 26.88 4.09
C GLN A 272 11.43 25.92 4.93
N HIS A 273 11.78 24.63 4.94
CA HIS A 273 10.90 23.57 5.41
C HIS A 273 11.49 22.73 6.54
N GLU A 274 12.68 23.06 7.05
CA GLU A 274 13.34 22.29 8.13
C GLU A 274 12.50 22.21 9.41
N GLU A 275 11.98 23.33 9.91
CA GLU A 275 11.13 23.32 11.12
C GLU A 275 9.84 22.51 10.91
N LEU A 276 9.23 22.62 9.74
CA LEU A 276 8.04 21.86 9.40
C LEU A 276 8.32 20.35 9.31
N LEU A 277 9.49 19.96 8.76
CA LEU A 277 9.93 18.58 8.76
C LEU A 277 10.19 18.08 10.18
N LYS A 278 10.84 18.89 11.04
CA LYS A 278 11.09 18.58 12.44
C LYS A 278 9.80 18.35 13.22
N GLU A 279 8.83 19.26 13.13
CA GLU A 279 7.51 19.13 13.76
C GLU A 279 6.80 17.86 13.29
N THR A 280 6.81 17.60 11.98
CA THR A 280 6.20 16.42 11.37
C THR A 280 6.86 15.14 11.87
N PHE A 281 8.18 15.11 11.92
CA PHE A 281 8.97 13.98 12.40
C PHE A 281 8.69 13.69 13.87
N LEU A 282 8.71 14.72 14.72
CA LEU A 282 8.41 14.62 16.16
C LEU A 282 7.00 14.09 16.42
N LEU A 283 6.01 14.58 15.69
CA LEU A 283 4.63 14.09 15.79
C LEU A 283 4.53 12.60 15.42
N GLY A 284 5.23 12.20 14.35
CA GLY A 284 5.32 10.81 13.92
C GLY A 284 6.00 9.93 14.97
N TYR A 285 7.13 10.38 15.49
CA TYR A 285 7.90 9.70 16.53
C TYR A 285 7.06 9.48 17.79
N ARG A 286 6.38 10.51 18.30
CA ARG A 286 5.46 10.40 19.44
C ARG A 286 4.35 9.38 19.22
N SER A 287 3.86 9.28 17.98
CA SER A 287 2.77 8.38 17.61
C SER A 287 3.20 6.92 17.43
N MET A 288 4.46 6.69 17.11
CA MET A 288 4.99 5.38 16.68
C MET A 288 6.04 4.77 17.61
N LYS A 289 6.62 5.55 18.54
CA LYS A 289 7.58 5.01 19.52
C LYS A 289 6.93 3.96 20.40
N ASN A 290 7.68 2.89 20.70
CA ASN A 290 7.25 1.85 21.63
C ASN A 290 7.53 2.26 23.09
N VAL A 291 7.26 1.34 24.02
CA VAL A 291 7.43 1.55 25.48
C VAL A 291 8.87 1.87 25.90
N VAL A 292 9.87 1.47 25.12
CA VAL A 292 11.29 1.78 25.36
C VAL A 292 11.77 3.00 24.57
N GLY A 293 10.86 3.72 23.90
CA GLY A 293 11.15 4.92 23.13
C GLY A 293 11.73 4.67 21.73
N LEU A 294 11.70 3.43 21.22
CA LEU A 294 12.19 3.13 19.87
C LEU A 294 11.07 3.31 18.84
N ALA A 295 11.39 3.98 17.73
CA ALA A 295 10.54 4.05 16.54
C ALA A 295 11.30 3.57 15.29
N ASP A 296 10.62 2.88 14.37
CA ASP A 296 11.20 2.43 13.11
C ASP A 296 11.45 3.62 12.17
N ILE A 297 12.67 3.74 11.65
CA ILE A 297 13.06 4.86 10.80
C ILE A 297 12.29 4.85 9.48
N SER A 298 12.02 3.67 8.91
CA SER A 298 11.25 3.54 7.67
C SER A 298 9.82 4.05 7.85
N ALA A 299 9.22 3.76 9.01
CA ALA A 299 7.89 4.28 9.34
C ALA A 299 7.89 5.81 9.48
N LEU A 300 8.92 6.39 10.10
CA LEU A 300 9.04 7.84 10.25
C LEU A 300 9.26 8.55 8.92
N VAL A 301 10.07 7.97 8.03
CA VAL A 301 10.29 8.48 6.67
C VAL A 301 8.97 8.49 5.89
N ASP A 302 8.26 7.35 5.84
CA ASP A 302 6.98 7.25 5.15
C ASP A 302 5.95 8.23 5.73
N TRP A 303 5.86 8.33 7.06
CA TRP A 303 4.99 9.29 7.73
C TRP A 303 5.26 10.73 7.30
N CYS A 304 6.53 11.15 7.28
CA CYS A 304 6.88 12.50 6.87
C CYS A 304 6.48 12.73 5.41
N CYS A 305 6.77 11.77 4.52
CA CYS A 305 6.44 11.88 3.11
C CYS A 305 4.93 11.99 2.88
N ILE A 306 4.15 11.16 3.58
CA ILE A 306 2.69 11.14 3.52
C ILE A 306 2.11 12.47 4.03
N LYS A 307 2.49 12.90 5.23
CA LYS A 307 1.89 14.07 5.89
C LYS A 307 2.25 15.37 5.19
N LEU A 308 3.51 15.57 4.81
CA LEU A 308 3.95 16.79 4.12
C LEU A 308 3.35 16.89 2.72
N LEU A 309 3.29 15.78 1.97
CA LEU A 309 2.63 15.77 0.67
C LEU A 309 1.13 16.04 0.81
N SER A 310 0.46 15.41 1.80
CA SER A 310 -0.98 15.53 1.97
C SER A 310 -1.43 16.91 2.40
N GLU A 311 -0.76 17.53 3.38
CA GLU A 311 -1.31 18.72 4.05
C GLU A 311 -0.60 20.02 3.69
N LYS A 312 0.67 19.91 3.33
CA LYS A 312 1.51 21.05 3.00
C LYS A 312 1.82 21.10 1.51
N ASN A 313 1.42 20.06 0.77
CA ASN A 313 1.72 19.89 -0.65
C ASN A 313 3.22 20.07 -0.91
N ILE A 314 4.05 19.49 -0.03
CA ILE A 314 5.51 19.49 -0.13
C ILE A 314 5.97 18.07 -0.40
N LEU A 315 6.77 17.91 -1.46
CA LEU A 315 7.37 16.64 -1.81
C LEU A 315 8.74 16.51 -1.14
N ILE A 316 8.85 15.54 -0.25
CA ILE A 316 10.12 15.10 0.33
C ILE A 316 10.45 13.68 -0.12
N TYR A 317 11.74 13.38 -0.10
CA TYR A 317 12.32 12.07 -0.38
C TYR A 317 12.95 11.48 0.89
N PRO A 318 13.16 10.16 0.94
CA PRO A 318 13.87 9.51 2.05
C PRO A 318 15.24 10.14 2.37
N GLN A 319 15.95 10.58 1.33
CA GLN A 319 17.24 11.25 1.46
C GLN A 319 17.12 12.58 2.21
N ASP A 320 16.06 13.36 1.97
CA ASP A 320 15.84 14.63 2.69
C ASP A 320 15.68 14.40 4.19
N VAL A 321 14.95 13.34 4.58
CA VAL A 321 14.78 12.95 5.98
C VAL A 321 16.10 12.47 6.58
N GLN A 322 16.88 11.69 5.83
CA GLN A 322 18.19 11.22 6.29
C GLN A 322 19.18 12.38 6.50
N GLU A 323 19.26 13.31 5.54
CA GLU A 323 20.09 14.52 5.65
C GLU A 323 19.69 15.37 6.85
N PHE A 324 18.39 15.51 7.11
CA PHE A 324 17.86 16.19 8.29
C PHE A 324 18.32 15.52 9.60
N LEU A 325 18.23 14.19 9.70
CA LEU A 325 18.68 13.46 10.90
C LEU A 325 20.19 13.55 11.09
N ASP A 326 20.97 13.46 10.01
CA ASP A 326 22.42 13.58 10.05
C ASP A 326 22.86 14.98 10.47
N LYS A 327 22.15 16.01 10.02
CA LYS A 327 22.35 17.40 10.46
C LYS A 327 22.15 17.52 11.97
N ILE A 328 21.01 17.04 12.50
CA ILE A 328 20.73 17.11 13.94
C ILE A 328 21.80 16.36 14.74
N ARG A 329 22.16 15.16 14.32
CA ARG A 329 23.19 14.36 14.99
C ARG A 329 24.55 15.04 14.98
N LYS A 330 24.90 15.77 13.92
CA LYS A 330 26.15 16.54 13.84
C LYS A 330 26.18 17.70 14.83
N TYR A 331 25.06 18.40 15.01
CA TYR A 331 24.97 19.51 15.97
C TYR A 331 24.83 19.04 17.42
N ASN A 332 24.12 17.93 17.66
CA ASN A 332 23.89 17.39 18.99
C ASN A 332 23.80 15.85 18.95
N PRO A 333 24.94 15.13 19.07
CA PRO A 333 24.97 13.67 18.95
C PRO A 333 24.08 12.92 19.96
N SER A 334 23.79 13.51 21.12
CA SER A 334 22.93 12.87 22.14
C SER A 334 21.44 12.99 21.86
N SER A 335 21.02 13.93 21.00
CA SER A 335 19.59 14.15 20.68
C SER A 335 18.95 13.00 19.90
N ILE A 336 19.75 12.25 19.14
CA ILE A 336 19.30 11.14 18.29
C ILE A 336 20.23 9.95 18.48
N ARG A 337 19.66 8.81 18.91
CA ARG A 337 20.38 7.53 19.02
C ARG A 337 19.85 6.54 18.00
N TYR A 338 20.76 5.99 17.19
CA TYR A 338 20.43 4.93 16.24
C TYR A 338 20.61 3.55 16.86
N HIS A 339 19.66 2.67 16.58
CA HIS A 339 19.72 1.26 16.94
C HIS A 339 19.68 0.41 15.68
N VAL A 340 20.53 -0.62 15.66
CA VAL A 340 20.64 -1.54 14.54
C VAL A 340 19.71 -2.74 14.69
N ASN A 341 19.26 -3.29 13.57
CA ASN A 341 18.56 -4.57 13.55
C ASN A 341 19.53 -5.76 13.62
N GLY A 342 19.00 -6.99 13.63
CA GLY A 342 19.79 -8.23 13.64
C GLY A 342 20.72 -8.45 12.43
N LYS A 343 20.69 -7.56 11.43
CA LYS A 343 21.61 -7.53 10.27
C LYS A 343 22.64 -6.40 10.36
N GLY A 344 22.74 -5.72 11.52
CA GLY A 344 23.67 -4.61 11.74
C GLY A 344 23.31 -3.30 11.03
N ARG A 345 22.11 -3.20 10.44
CA ARG A 345 21.67 -1.97 9.76
C ARG A 345 20.88 -1.09 10.71
N ILE A 346 21.12 0.22 10.66
CA ILE A 346 20.30 1.21 11.38
C ILE A 346 18.83 0.98 11.00
N SER A 347 17.95 0.84 11.99
CA SER A 347 16.53 0.55 11.78
C SER A 347 15.62 1.28 12.74
N TYR A 348 16.12 1.65 13.92
CA TYR A 348 15.32 2.36 14.91
C TYR A 348 16.04 3.61 15.41
N ILE A 349 15.23 4.55 15.88
CA ILE A 349 15.68 5.80 16.47
C ILE A 349 15.09 5.96 17.88
N ILE A 350 15.89 6.50 18.79
CA ILE A 350 15.40 7.17 20.01
C ILE A 350 15.72 8.65 19.86
N TRP A 351 14.69 9.48 19.96
CA TRP A 351 14.79 10.93 19.94
C TRP A 351 14.56 11.51 21.34
N ASP A 352 15.44 12.41 21.77
CA ASP A 352 15.26 13.19 23.00
C ASP A 352 14.31 14.37 22.77
N GLU A 353 13.07 14.23 23.26
CA GLU A 353 12.00 15.20 23.04
C GLU A 353 12.18 16.52 23.80
N THR A 354 13.18 16.61 24.69
CA THR A 354 13.51 17.86 25.38
C THR A 354 14.25 18.85 24.47
N PHE A 355 14.70 18.38 23.29
CA PHE A 355 15.33 19.20 22.28
C PHE A 355 14.28 19.90 21.39
N ASN A 356 13.90 21.12 21.79
CA ASN A 356 13.12 22.07 20.98
C ASN A 356 14.02 23.14 20.38
#